data_AF-A0A926BA00-F1
#
_entry.id   AF-A0A926BA00-F1
#
_cell.length_a   1.000
_cell.length_b   1.000
_cell.length_c   1.000
_cell.angle_alpha   90.00
_cell.angle_beta   90.00
_cell.angle_gamma   90.00
#
_symmetry.space_group_name_H-M   'P 1'
#
loop_
_entity.id
_entity.type
_entity.pdbx_description
1 polymer ?
#
loop_
_entity_poly.entity_id
_entity_poly.type
_entity_poly.pdbx_seq_one_letter_code
_entity_poly.pdbx_strand_id
1 'polypeptide(L)'
;MPLRCSEIPDRANAYIDRETSVIDYLKVASHLATCPNCRTYVRGLRVTRTLAAASLVAEMPEELRRRLDRGDHRSDDNLEPTKP
;
A
#
# COMPACT_ATOMS: atom_id res chain seq x y z
N MET A 1 -16.15 -19.12 -4.38
CA MET A 1 -16.59 -19.37 -2.99
C MET A 1 -16.74 -18.03 -2.28
N PRO A 2 -17.87 -17.76 -1.60
CA PRO A 2 -18.08 -16.49 -0.90
C PRO A 2 -17.20 -16.42 0.35
N LEU A 3 -16.63 -15.23 0.59
CA LEU A 3 -15.71 -14.96 1.69
C LEU A 3 -16.48 -14.75 2.99
N ARG A 4 -16.02 -15.36 4.08
CA ARG A 4 -16.67 -15.29 5.41
C ARG A 4 -16.07 -14.18 6.25
N CYS A 5 -16.84 -13.63 7.18
CA CYS A 5 -16.37 -12.59 8.10
C CYS A 5 -15.11 -13.00 8.88
N SER A 6 -15.00 -14.28 9.25
CA SER A 6 -13.85 -14.83 9.97
C SER A 6 -12.54 -14.79 9.18
N GLU A 7 -12.60 -14.70 7.85
CA GLU A 7 -11.42 -14.66 6.98
C GLU A 7 -10.95 -13.22 6.69
N ILE A 8 -11.74 -12.22 7.07
CA ILE A 8 -11.41 -10.80 6.82
C ILE A 8 -10.16 -10.36 7.58
N PRO A 9 -9.94 -10.68 8.88
CA PRO A 9 -8.76 -10.24 9.60
C PRO A 9 -7.44 -10.66 8.94
N ASP A 10 -7.37 -11.89 8.43
CA ASP A 10 -6.16 -12.43 7.79
C ASP A 10 -5.85 -11.78 6.42
N ARG A 11 -6.88 -11.25 5.76
CA ARG A 11 -6.79 -10.69 4.40
C ARG A 11 -6.83 -9.18 4.36
N ALA A 12 -7.22 -8.52 5.46
CA ALA A 12 -7.50 -7.09 5.48
C ALA A 12 -6.26 -6.23 5.21
N ASN A 13 -5.09 -6.61 5.74
CA ASN A 13 -3.84 -5.88 5.50
C ASN A 13 -3.47 -5.90 4.01
N ALA A 14 -3.35 -7.08 3.40
CA ALA A 14 -3.06 -7.24 1.98
C ALA A 14 -4.10 -6.52 1.09
N TYR A 15 -5.37 -6.53 1.47
CA TYR A 15 -6.41 -5.75 0.79
C TYR A 15 -6.21 -4.23 0.89
N ILE A 16 -5.84 -3.72 2.07
CA ILE A 16 -5.57 -2.29 2.29
C ILE A 16 -4.32 -1.84 1.52
N ASP A 17 -3.28 -2.67 1.52
CA ASP A 17 -1.99 -2.38 0.90
C ASP A 17 -1.97 -2.64 -0.61
N ARG A 18 -3.05 -3.25 -1.14
CA ARG A 18 -3.19 -3.72 -2.53
C ARG A 18 -2.15 -4.79 -2.91
N GLU A 19 -1.62 -5.50 -1.91
CA GLU A 19 -0.66 -6.60 -2.05
C GLU A 19 -1.39 -7.95 -2.16
N THR A 20 -2.38 -8.03 -3.04
CA THR A 20 -3.17 -9.26 -3.23
C THR A 20 -3.53 -9.44 -4.69
N SER A 21 -3.88 -10.67 -5.08
CA SER A 21 -4.35 -10.94 -6.43
C SER A 21 -5.65 -10.18 -6.71
N VAL A 22 -5.90 -9.84 -7.98
CA VAL A 22 -7.13 -9.13 -8.40
C VAL A 22 -8.38 -9.91 -7.96
N ILE A 23 -8.35 -11.24 -8.04
CA ILE A 23 -9.47 -12.10 -7.65
C ILE A 23 -9.74 -11.96 -6.14
N ASP A 24 -8.71 -12.01 -5.30
CA ASP A 24 -8.89 -11.91 -3.85
C ASP A 24 -9.27 -10.49 -3.42
N TYR A 25 -8.77 -9.47 -4.11
CA TYR A 25 -9.24 -8.10 -3.93
C TYR A 25 -10.75 -7.99 -4.15
N LEU A 26 -11.26 -8.55 -5.25
CA LEU A 26 -12.70 -8.53 -5.57
C LEU A 26 -13.53 -9.32 -4.56
N LYS A 27 -13.03 -10.45 -4.05
CA LYS A 27 -13.71 -11.21 -2.98
C LYS A 27 -13.86 -10.40 -1.71
N VAL A 28 -12.80 -9.72 -1.27
CA VAL A 28 -12.86 -8.85 -0.09
C VAL A 28 -13.77 -7.65 -0.37
N ALA A 29 -13.62 -6.98 -1.51
CA ALA A 29 -14.45 -5.83 -1.88
C ALA A 29 -15.96 -6.16 -1.91
N SER A 30 -16.33 -7.29 -2.51
CA SER A 30 -17.73 -7.75 -2.55
C SER A 30 -18.28 -8.10 -1.16
N HIS A 31 -17.46 -8.68 -0.28
CA HIS A 31 -17.85 -8.90 1.11
C HIS A 31 -18.08 -7.58 1.86
N LEU A 32 -17.17 -6.61 1.73
CA LEU A 32 -17.31 -5.30 2.37
C LEU A 32 -18.53 -4.52 1.87
N ALA A 33 -18.91 -4.71 0.59
CA ALA A 33 -20.10 -4.11 0.01
C ALA A 33 -21.40 -4.59 0.69
N THR A 34 -21.43 -5.81 1.24
CA THR A 34 -22.63 -6.43 1.81
C THR A 34 -22.59 -6.59 3.34
N CYS A 35 -21.40 -6.53 3.96
CA CYS A 35 -21.23 -6.68 5.40
C CYS A 35 -20.80 -5.37 6.09
N PRO A 36 -21.70 -4.69 6.83
CA PRO A 36 -21.38 -3.43 7.50
C PRO A 36 -20.34 -3.60 8.61
N ASN A 37 -20.35 -4.73 9.34
CA ASN A 37 -19.41 -5.00 10.42
C ASN A 37 -17.96 -5.08 9.91
N CYS A 38 -17.74 -5.85 8.84
CA CYS A 38 -16.42 -5.97 8.24
C CYS A 38 -15.97 -4.66 7.58
N ARG A 39 -16.90 -3.84 7.07
CA ARG A 39 -16.60 -2.49 6.59
C ARG A 39 -16.09 -1.58 7.71
N THR A 40 -16.76 -1.59 8.86
CA THR A 40 -16.32 -0.82 10.04
C THR A 40 -14.96 -1.29 10.53
N TYR A 41 -14.74 -2.61 10.60
CA TYR A 41 -13.45 -3.20 10.96
C TYR A 41 -12.32 -2.72 10.03
N VAL A 42 -12.47 -2.88 8.70
CA VAL A 42 -11.44 -2.46 7.72
C VAL A 42 -11.23 -0.95 7.75
N ARG A 43 -12.29 -0.15 7.97
CA ARG A 43 -12.17 1.30 8.14
C ARG A 43 -11.32 1.64 9.37
N GLY A 44 -11.55 0.98 10.50
CA GLY A 44 -10.74 1.14 11.71
C GLY A 44 -9.27 0.82 11.45
N LEU A 45 -9.00 -0.30 10.78
CA LEU A 45 -7.63 -0.71 10.44
C LEU A 45 -6.91 0.32 9.56
N ARG A 46 -7.61 0.93 8.59
CA ARG A 46 -7.07 2.04 7.79
C ARG A 46 -6.70 3.25 8.64
N VAL A 47 -7.56 3.64 9.58
CA VAL A 47 -7.29 4.75 10.50
C VAL A 47 -6.07 4.45 11.36
N THR A 48 -5.99 3.25 11.93
CA THR A 48 -4.83 2.82 12.73
C THR A 48 -3.54 2.90 11.91
N ARG A 49 -3.56 2.44 10.65
CA ARG A 49 -2.41 2.53 9.75
C ARG A 49 -2.01 3.99 9.47
N THR A 50 -2.97 4.87 9.21
CA THR A 50 -2.70 6.30 9.00
C THR A 50 -2.08 6.95 10.24
N LEU A 51 -2.59 6.65 11.43
CA LEU A 51 -2.05 7.16 12.69
C LEU A 51 -0.62 6.64 12.93
N ALA A 52 -0.38 5.35 12.71
CA ALA A 52 0.95 4.76 12.81
C ALA A 52 1.94 5.41 11.84
N ALA A 53 1.55 5.58 10.57
CA ALA A 53 2.38 6.25 9.57
C ALA A 53 2.69 7.71 9.94
N ALA A 54 1.70 8.45 10.45
CA ALA A 54 1.88 9.83 10.89
C ALA A 54 2.83 9.93 12.10
N SER A 55 2.84 8.93 12.99
CA SER A 55 3.78 8.90 14.12
C SER A 55 5.22 8.60 13.72
N LEU A 56 5.42 8.00 12.54
CA LEU A 56 6.73 7.60 12.02
C LEU A 56 7.30 8.61 11.00
N VAL A 57 6.75 9.84 10.94
CA VAL A 57 7.26 10.88 10.05
C VAL A 57 8.69 11.24 10.47
N ALA A 58 9.66 10.65 9.79
CA ALA A 58 11.04 11.06 9.83
C ALA A 58 11.24 12.26 8.91
N GLU A 59 12.05 13.23 9.32
CA GLU A 59 12.45 14.31 8.43
C GLU A 59 13.16 13.73 7.20
N MET A 60 12.65 14.07 6.02
CA MET A 60 13.23 13.61 4.77
C MET A 60 14.48 14.45 4.47
N PRO A 61 15.67 13.84 4.29
CA PRO A 61 16.89 14.60 4.02
C PRO A 61 16.75 15.51 2.81
N GLU A 62 17.22 16.75 2.91
CA GLU A 62 17.05 17.76 1.85
C GLU A 62 17.54 17.29 0.48
N GLU A 63 18.66 16.55 0.43
CA GLU A 63 19.20 16.06 -0.82
C GLU A 63 18.30 15.02 -1.47
N LEU A 64 17.68 14.13 -0.67
CA LEU A 64 16.69 13.19 -1.17
C LEU A 64 15.46 13.93 -1.73
N ARG A 65 15.02 15.01 -1.04
CA ARG A 65 13.91 15.85 -1.52
C ARG A 65 14.24 16.53 -2.84
N ARG A 66 15.41 17.17 -2.94
CA ARG A 66 15.87 17.83 -4.17
C ARG A 66 15.97 16.86 -5.35
N ARG A 67 16.38 15.62 -5.13
CA ARG A 67 16.44 14.58 -6.18
C ARG A 67 15.05 14.17 -6.68
N LEU A 68 14.08 13.99 -5.77
CA LEU A 68 12.69 13.67 -6.12
C LEU A 68 12.00 14.83 -6.86
N ASP A 69 12.20 16.08 -6.41
CA ASP A 69 11.62 17.28 -7.03
C ASP A 69 12.17 17.52 -8.45
N ARG A 70 13.42 17.12 -8.72
CA ARG A 70 14.03 17.22 -10.06
C ARG A 70 13.52 16.16 -11.04
N GLY A 71 12.68 15.20 -10.61
CA GLY A 71 12.08 14.20 -11.48
C GLY A 71 13.11 13.37 -12.23
N ASP A 72 14.25 13.05 -11.59
CA ASP A 72 15.34 12.31 -12.22
C ASP A 72 14.93 10.85 -12.42
N HIS A 73 14.12 10.60 -13.45
CA HIS A 73 13.84 9.28 -13.98
C HIS A 73 15.05 8.84 -14.82
N ARG A 74 16.19 8.70 -14.14
CA ARG A 74 17.37 8.09 -14.74
C ARG A 74 17.16 6.58 -14.65
N SER A 75 16.59 6.00 -15.70
CA SER A 75 16.83 4.59 -16.00
C SER A 75 18.34 4.39 -15.90
N ASP A 76 18.78 3.52 -14.99
CA ASP A 76 20.12 2.97 -15.05
C ASP A 76 20.18 2.01 -16.25
N ASP A 77 20.06 2.56 -17.45
CA ASP A 77 20.50 1.94 -18.68
C ASP A 77 21.71 2.73 -19.16
N ASN A 78 22.85 2.03 -19.17
CA ASN A 78 24.14 2.41 -19.73
C ASN A 78 25.09 3.23 -18.83
N LEU A 79 25.78 2.54 -17.93
CA LEU A 79 27.17 2.87 -17.63
C LEU A 79 28.07 1.73 -18.10
N GLU A 80 28.58 1.87 -19.31
CA GLU A 80 29.98 1.67 -19.72
C GLU A 80 30.06 1.69 -21.26
N PRO A 81 31.22 1.93 -21.92
CA PRO A 81 32.49 2.48 -21.43
C PRO A 81 33.02 3.61 -22.35
N THR A 82 33.83 4.55 -21.85
CA THR A 82 34.85 5.18 -22.73
C THR A 82 36.12 5.51 -21.95
N LYS A 83 37.11 4.66 -22.21
CA LYS A 83 38.55 4.85 -22.02
C LYS A 83 39.06 6.05 -22.83
N PRO A 84 40.27 6.56 -22.53
CA PRO A 84 41.37 6.34 -23.48
C PRO A 84 42.57 5.58 -22.90
#